data_AF-A0A7X5TCG8-F1
#
_entry.id   AF-A0A7X5TCG8-F1
#
_cell.length_a   1.000
_cell.length_b   1.000
_cell.length_c   1.000
_cell.angle_alpha   90.00
_cell.angle_beta   90.00
_cell.angle_gamma   90.00
#
_symmetry.space_group_name_H-M   'P 1'
#
loop_
_entity.id
_entity.type
_entity.pdbx_description
1 polymer ?
#
loop_
_entity_poly.entity_id
_entity_poly.type
_entity_poly.pdbx_seq_one_letter_code
_entity_poly.pdbx_strand_id
1 'polypeptide(L)'
;MAKTGYPEAKNPLILRFHRLMDAFAKSDDERNFYLDKIEGFILFVDLDKSQEELDFLEKEFLQSGERYLLIPKMTFYESKKFMEGFVNEKIYDIDTKEKLLEIIQSKEAR
;
A
#
# COMPACT_ATOMS: atom_id res chain seq x y z
N MET A 1 -35.13 -11.80 2.00
CA MET A 1 -34.27 -11.24 0.94
C MET A 1 -32.88 -11.82 1.13
N ALA A 2 -32.41 -12.64 0.18
CA ALA A 2 -31.11 -13.29 0.30
C ALA A 2 -30.01 -12.21 0.33
N LYS A 3 -29.09 -12.28 1.31
CA LYS A 3 -27.85 -11.49 1.27
C LYS A 3 -27.09 -11.92 0.01
N THR A 4 -27.17 -11.12 -1.04
CA THR A 4 -26.29 -11.24 -2.20
C THR A 4 -24.90 -10.89 -1.72
N GLY A 5 -24.15 -11.90 -1.26
CA GLY A 5 -22.75 -11.75 -0.89
C GLY A 5 -21.96 -11.21 -2.08
N TYR A 6 -20.96 -10.39 -1.79
CA TYR A 6 -20.06 -9.90 -2.82
C TYR A 6 -19.42 -11.06 -3.60
N PRO A 7 -19.14 -10.89 -4.91
CA PRO A 7 -18.58 -11.97 -5.72
C PRO A 7 -17.21 -12.40 -5.19
N GLU A 8 -16.89 -13.68 -5.38
CA GLU A 8 -15.63 -14.24 -4.94
C GLU A 8 -14.46 -13.68 -5.77
N ALA A 9 -13.40 -13.24 -5.09
CA ALA A 9 -12.24 -12.64 -5.72
C ALA A 9 -11.57 -13.60 -6.71
N LYS A 10 -11.58 -13.24 -8.01
CA LYS A 10 -10.97 -14.08 -9.06
C LYS A 10 -9.46 -13.90 -9.20
N ASN A 11 -8.88 -12.91 -8.53
CA ASN A 11 -7.45 -12.60 -8.66
C ASN A 11 -6.58 -13.59 -7.83
N PRO A 12 -5.57 -14.22 -8.45
CA PRO A 12 -4.58 -15.04 -7.74
C PRO A 12 -3.97 -14.31 -6.54
N LEU A 13 -3.79 -15.04 -5.43
CA LEU A 13 -3.24 -14.48 -4.17
C LEU A 13 -1.88 -13.81 -4.36
N ILE A 14 -1.00 -14.39 -5.18
CA ILE A 14 0.34 -13.85 -5.44
C ILE A 14 0.30 -12.48 -6.13
N LEU A 15 -0.65 -12.27 -7.05
CA LEU A 15 -0.83 -10.97 -7.72
C LEU A 15 -1.39 -9.92 -6.76
N ARG A 16 -2.26 -10.33 -5.83
CA ARG A 16 -2.74 -9.44 -4.75
C ARG A 16 -1.61 -9.02 -3.82
N PHE A 17 -0.73 -9.95 -3.46
CA PHE A 17 0.44 -9.66 -2.62
C PHE A 17 1.38 -8.63 -3.26
N HIS A 18 1.81 -8.84 -4.52
CA HIS A 18 2.72 -7.91 -5.19
C HIS A 18 2.13 -6.51 -5.33
N ARG A 19 0.84 -6.40 -5.67
CA ARG A 19 0.14 -5.11 -5.76
C ARG A 19 0.11 -4.40 -4.40
N LEU A 20 -0.16 -5.15 -3.32
CA LEU A 20 -0.20 -4.58 -1.98
C LEU A 20 1.16 -4.00 -1.57
N MET A 21 2.24 -4.72 -1.88
CA MET A 21 3.61 -4.24 -1.65
C MET A 21 3.92 -2.95 -2.45
N ASP A 22 3.48 -2.88 -3.70
CA ASP A 22 3.63 -1.68 -4.52
C ASP A 22 2.87 -0.48 -3.95
N ALA A 23 1.67 -0.70 -3.43
CA ALA A 23 0.88 0.36 -2.79
C ALA A 23 1.54 0.87 -1.51
N PHE A 24 2.06 -0.03 -0.67
CA PHE A 24 2.82 0.32 0.52
C PHE A 24 4.07 1.14 0.19
N ALA A 25 4.78 0.79 -0.89
CA ALA A 25 5.99 1.50 -1.30
C ALA A 25 5.73 2.88 -1.91
N LYS A 26 4.54 3.10 -2.49
CA LYS A 26 4.18 4.33 -3.23
C LYS A 26 3.28 5.28 -2.45
N SER A 27 2.74 4.86 -1.30
CA SER A 27 1.87 5.72 -0.50
C SER A 27 2.71 6.78 0.21
N ASP A 28 2.35 8.04 0.01
CA ASP A 28 3.00 9.21 0.59
C ASP A 28 1.93 10.25 0.96
N ASP A 29 2.34 11.45 1.35
CA ASP A 29 1.40 12.51 1.76
C ASP A 29 0.47 12.98 0.63
N GLU A 30 0.84 12.75 -0.63
CA GLU A 30 0.08 13.13 -1.83
C GLU A 30 -0.85 12.00 -2.30
N ARG A 31 -0.63 10.76 -1.85
CA ARG A 31 -1.24 9.57 -2.47
C ARG A 31 -1.77 8.57 -1.46
N ASN A 32 -3.06 8.29 -1.57
CA ASN A 32 -3.72 7.21 -0.85
C ASN A 32 -3.96 6.01 -1.77
N PHE A 33 -3.89 4.81 -1.19
CA PHE A 33 -4.24 3.58 -1.87
C PHE A 33 -5.32 2.83 -1.11
N TYR A 34 -6.32 2.30 -1.81
CA TYR A 34 -7.39 1.50 -1.23
C TYR A 34 -7.41 0.12 -1.86
N LEU A 35 -7.60 -0.92 -1.05
CA LEU A 35 -7.85 -2.28 -1.49
C LEU A 35 -9.34 -2.48 -1.75
N ASP A 36 -9.70 -2.89 -2.96
CA ASP A 36 -11.00 -3.48 -3.23
C ASP A 36 -11.01 -4.93 -2.69
N LYS A 37 -11.78 -5.17 -1.62
CA LYS A 37 -11.88 -6.48 -0.97
C LYS A 37 -12.61 -7.53 -1.80
N ILE A 38 -13.33 -7.12 -2.84
CA ILE A 38 -14.10 -7.99 -3.72
C ILE A 38 -13.23 -8.42 -4.89
N GLU A 39 -12.73 -7.45 -5.66
CA GLU A 39 -12.01 -7.73 -6.89
C GLU A 39 -10.50 -7.88 -6.67
N GLY A 40 -9.97 -7.37 -5.56
CA GLY A 40 -8.54 -7.42 -5.25
C GLY A 40 -7.70 -6.46 -6.09
N PHE A 41 -8.31 -5.42 -6.65
CA PHE A 41 -7.59 -4.31 -7.27
C PHE A 41 -7.22 -3.26 -6.22
N ILE A 42 -6.21 -2.46 -6.57
CA ILE A 42 -5.83 -1.32 -5.76
C ILE A 42 -6.30 -0.07 -6.48
N LEU A 43 -7.05 0.75 -5.76
CA LEU A 43 -7.47 2.07 -6.17
C LEU A 43 -6.42 3.06 -5.73
N PHE A 44 -6.12 3.99 -6.63
CA PHE A 44 -5.23 5.10 -6.40
C PHE A 44 -6.07 6.36 -6.20
N VAL A 45 -5.78 7.12 -5.15
CA VAL A 45 -6.42 8.39 -4.87
C VAL A 45 -5.34 9.46 -4.79
N ASP A 46 -5.48 10.43 -5.69
CA ASP A 46 -4.66 11.63 -5.78
C ASP A 46 -5.19 12.67 -4.77
N LEU A 47 -4.40 13.00 -3.76
CA LEU A 47 -4.76 13.96 -2.71
C LEU A 47 -4.45 15.40 -3.09
N ASP A 48 -3.80 15.65 -4.23
CA ASP A 48 -3.60 17.01 -4.77
C ASP A 48 -4.86 17.57 -5.46
N LYS A 49 -5.95 16.79 -5.46
CA LYS A 49 -7.26 17.19 -5.97
C LYS A 49 -7.93 18.23 -5.08
N SER A 50 -8.94 18.89 -5.66
CA SER A 50 -9.70 19.89 -4.93
C SER A 50 -10.48 19.26 -3.77
N GLN A 51 -10.71 20.02 -2.69
CA GLN A 51 -11.45 19.53 -1.52
C GLN A 51 -12.86 19.03 -1.91
N GLU A 52 -13.52 19.69 -2.88
CA GLU A 52 -14.84 19.28 -3.36
C GLU A 52 -14.84 17.88 -3.99
N GLU A 53 -13.80 17.54 -4.77
CA GLU A 53 -13.62 16.21 -5.35
C GLU A 53 -13.34 15.16 -4.27
N LEU A 54 -12.52 15.50 -3.27
CA LEU A 54 -12.21 14.61 -2.14
C LEU A 54 -13.46 14.34 -1.28
N ASP A 55 -14.29 15.35 -1.03
CA ASP A 55 -15.55 15.20 -0.28
C ASP A 55 -16.56 14.34 -1.05
N PHE A 56 -16.58 14.44 -2.38
CA PHE A 56 -17.41 13.58 -3.22
C PHE A 56 -16.97 12.12 -3.15
N LEU A 57 -15.66 11.87 -3.26
CA LEU A 57 -15.07 10.55 -3.10
C LEU A 57 -15.36 9.94 -1.73
N GLU A 58 -15.23 10.73 -0.67
CA GLU A 58 -15.52 10.29 0.70
C GLU A 58 -16.98 9.83 0.84
N LYS A 59 -17.93 10.56 0.24
CA LYS A 59 -19.35 10.16 0.22
C LYS A 59 -19.56 8.84 -0.52
N GLU A 60 -18.89 8.61 -1.65
CA GLU A 60 -18.97 7.34 -2.39
C GLU A 60 -18.39 6.18 -1.58
N PHE A 61 -17.28 6.39 -0.87
CA PHE A 61 -16.68 5.38 0.00
C PHE A 61 -17.54 5.06 1.21
N LEU A 62 -18.19 6.06 1.84
CA LEU A 62 -19.14 5.83 2.93
C LEU A 62 -20.34 4.99 2.48
N GLN A 63 -20.85 5.22 1.27
CA GLN A 63 -21.93 4.40 0.69
C GLN A 63 -21.47 2.97 0.37
N SER A 64 -20.19 2.78 0.11
CA SER A 64 -19.57 1.50 -0.28
C SER A 64 -18.79 0.84 0.87
N GLY A 65 -19.05 1.22 2.12
CA GLY A 65 -18.11 1.08 3.27
C GLY A 65 -17.53 -0.31 3.57
N GLU A 66 -18.14 -1.40 3.09
CA GLU A 66 -17.58 -2.74 3.25
C GLU A 66 -16.73 -3.23 2.06
N ARG A 67 -16.67 -2.51 0.94
CA ARG A 67 -15.91 -2.90 -0.26
C ARG A 67 -14.47 -2.43 -0.22
N TYR A 68 -14.24 -1.17 0.11
CA TYR A 68 -12.91 -0.55 0.04
C TYR A 68 -12.26 -0.47 1.42
N LEU A 69 -10.97 -0.77 1.48
CA LEU A 69 -10.17 -0.68 2.69
C LEU A 69 -8.96 0.21 2.42
N LEU A 70 -8.79 1.29 3.20
CA LEU A 70 -7.59 2.11 3.11
C LEU A 70 -6.36 1.27 3.47
N ILE A 71 -5.36 1.27 2.58
CA ILE A 71 -4.06 0.67 2.87
C ILE A 71 -3.30 1.66 3.75
N PRO A 72 -2.89 1.26 4.97
CA PRO A 72 -2.18 2.17 5.86
C PRO A 72 -0.90 2.70 5.23
N LYS A 73 -0.65 4.00 5.41
CA LYS A 73 0.67 4.57 5.14
C LYS A 73 1.62 4.06 6.21
N MET A 74 2.74 3.47 5.80
CA MET A 74 3.79 3.18 6.74
C MET A 74 4.45 4.48 7.15
N THR A 75 4.58 4.70 8.45
CA THR A 75 5.44 5.76 8.96
C THR A 75 6.89 5.47 8.55
N PHE A 76 7.71 6.53 8.55
CA PHE A 76 9.15 6.37 8.34
C PHE A 76 9.76 5.35 9.32
N TYR A 77 9.29 5.32 10.57
CA TYR A 77 9.77 4.37 11.58
C TYR A 77 9.41 2.93 11.25
N GLU A 78 8.17 2.65 10.84
CA GLU A 78 7.72 1.31 10.45
C GLU A 78 8.45 0.83 9.20
N SER A 79 8.61 1.71 8.21
CA SER A 79 9.40 1.45 7.02
C SER A 79 10.85 1.11 7.39
N LYS A 80 11.49 1.92 8.24
CA LYS A 80 12.85 1.68 8.73
C LYS A 80 12.96 0.34 9.44
N LYS A 81 12.02 0.01 10.35
CA LYS A 81 12.02 -1.27 11.09
C LYS A 81 11.83 -2.48 10.21
N PHE A 82 10.96 -2.38 9.19
CA PHE A 82 10.77 -3.44 8.22
C PHE A 82 12.08 -3.69 7.46
N MET A 83 12.69 -2.63 6.94
CA MET A 83 13.96 -2.70 6.22
C MET A 83 15.12 -3.19 7.09
N GLU A 84 15.22 -2.74 8.34
CA GLU A 84 16.15 -3.28 9.34
C GLU A 84 15.93 -4.77 9.59
N GLY A 85 14.68 -5.26 9.51
CA GLY A 85 14.34 -6.69 9.60
C GLY A 85 14.88 -7.50 8.42
N PHE A 86 14.75 -7.02 7.18
CA PHE A 86 15.36 -7.63 5.99
C PHE A 86 16.88 -7.61 6.07
N VAL A 87 17.39 -6.50 6.58
CA VAL A 87 18.81 -6.30 6.81
C VAL A 87 19.26 -7.18 7.98
N ASN A 88 18.46 -7.52 8.98
CA ASN A 88 18.94 -8.33 10.10
C ASN A 88 19.29 -9.78 9.75
N GLU A 89 18.87 -10.27 8.56
CA GLU A 89 19.37 -11.53 7.98
C GLU A 89 20.78 -11.38 7.34
N LYS A 90 21.32 -10.16 7.24
CA LYS A 90 22.76 -9.73 7.22
C LYS A 90 22.90 -8.19 7.36
N ILE A 91 23.20 -7.74 8.59
CA ILE A 91 22.88 -6.40 9.14
C ILE A 91 23.80 -5.27 8.64
N TYR A 92 23.23 -4.18 8.14
CA TYR A 92 23.86 -2.93 7.73
C TYR A 92 23.32 -1.77 8.58
N ASP A 93 24.20 -0.85 8.98
CA ASP A 93 23.86 0.32 9.79
C ASP A 93 23.34 1.46 8.89
N ILE A 94 22.02 1.46 8.68
CA ILE A 94 21.35 2.35 7.73
C ILE A 94 20.69 3.51 8.48
N ASP A 95 21.43 4.61 8.59
CA ASP A 95 20.94 5.83 9.22
C ASP A 95 20.29 6.80 8.22
N THR A 96 20.52 6.63 6.92
CA THR A 96 20.03 7.51 5.86
C THR A 96 19.49 6.73 4.65
N LYS A 97 18.57 7.35 3.90
CA LYS A 97 17.95 6.77 2.69
C LYS A 97 18.99 6.51 1.59
N GLU A 98 20.06 7.29 1.55
CA GLU A 98 21.13 7.18 0.57
C GLU A 98 22.00 5.95 0.81
N LYS A 99 22.37 5.67 2.07
CA LYS A 99 23.12 4.45 2.45
C LYS A 99 22.37 3.19 2.06
N LEU A 100 21.05 3.21 2.22
CA LEU A 100 20.17 2.12 1.83
C LEU A 100 20.19 1.85 0.32
N LEU A 101 20.07 2.91 -0.48
CA LEU A 101 20.13 2.82 -1.94
C LEU A 101 21.49 2.29 -2.42
N GLU A 102 22.57 2.67 -1.74
CA GLU A 102 23.93 2.23 -2.03
C GLU A 102 24.12 0.72 -1.77
N ILE A 103 23.58 0.21 -0.66
CA ILE A 103 23.60 -1.23 -0.34
C ILE A 103 22.83 -2.04 -1.38
N ILE A 104 21.64 -1.57 -1.79
CA ILE A 104 20.79 -2.22 -2.81
C ILE A 104 21.48 -2.28 -4.19
N GLN A 105 22.28 -1.27 -4.54
CA GLN A 105 23.01 -1.22 -5.81
C GLN A 105 24.34 -2.00 -5.79
N SER A 106 24.88 -2.28 -4.61
CA SER A 106 26.07 -3.12 -4.46
C SER A 106 25.70 -4.57 -4.78
N LYS A 107 26.37 -5.16 -5.79
CA LYS A 107 26.03 -6.44 -6.43
C LYS A 107 26.14 -7.71 -5.56
N GLU A 108 26.17 -7.59 -4.23
CA GLU A 108 26.41 -8.70 -3.29
C GLU A 108 25.24 -9.02 -2.35
N ALA A 109 24.03 -8.52 -2.60
CA ALA A 109 22.83 -9.08 -1.98
C ALA A 109 22.44 -10.37 -2.72
N ARG A 110 23.07 -11.50 -2.36
CA ARG A 110 22.63 -12.86 -2.72
C ARG A 110 21.71 -13.42 -1.64
#